data_AF-A0A4Q6BS77-F1
#
_entry.id   AF-A0A4Q6BS77-F1
#
_cell.length_a   1.000
_cell.length_b   1.000
_cell.length_c   1.000
_cell.angle_alpha   90.00
_cell.angle_beta   90.00
_cell.angle_gamma   90.00
#
_symmetry.space_group_name_H-M   'P 1'
#
loop_
_entity.id
_entity.type
_entity.pdbx_description
1 polymer ?
#
loop_
_entity_poly.entity_id
_entity_poly.type
_entity_poly.pdbx_seq_one_letter_code
_entity_poly.pdbx_strand_id
1 'polypeptide(L)' 'HEPSEGSFGPLRVGLAHAGYDTASSQLFVTTGPAAHLDGDYTWLGEAEGPWQDLVLGDLVSGVKITQE' A
#
# COMPACT_ATOMS: atom_id res chain seq x y z
N HIS A 1 0.77 -5.27 18.44
CA HIS A 1 0.74 -4.71 17.08
C HIS A 1 -0.51 -3.85 17.07
N GLU A 2 -0.36 -2.53 17.20
CA GLU A 2 -1.50 -1.63 17.19
C GLU A 2 -2.06 -1.63 15.75
N PRO A 3 -3.33 -1.98 15.51
CA PRO A 3 -3.90 -1.89 14.17
C PRO A 3 -3.88 -0.42 13.74
N SER A 4 -3.30 -0.13 12.57
CA SER A 4 -3.28 1.23 12.04
C SER A 4 -4.72 1.71 11.84
N GLU A 5 -5.14 2.72 12.59
CA GLU A 5 -6.44 3.37 12.41
C GLU A 5 -6.51 4.01 11.02
N GLY A 6 -7.13 3.31 10.07
CA GLY A 6 -7.39 3.83 8.74
C GLY A 6 -8.05 2.80 7.86
N SER A 7 -9.20 3.15 7.29
CA SER A 7 -9.80 2.34 6.22
C SER A 7 -8.98 2.49 4.95
N PHE A 8 -8.74 1.38 4.26
CA PHE A 8 -8.11 1.31 2.94
C PHE A 8 -9.10 1.78 1.86
N GLY A 9 -9.33 3.11 1.85
CA GLY A 9 -9.95 3.83 0.73
C GLY A 9 -9.02 3.91 -0.50
N PRO A 10 -9.41 4.62 -1.57
CA PRO A 10 -8.55 4.85 -2.72
C PRO A 10 -7.21 5.51 -2.36
N LEU A 11 -6.15 5.18 -3.10
CA LEU A 11 -4.79 5.74 -2.99
C LEU A 11 -4.09 5.52 -1.64
N ARG A 12 -4.53 4.55 -0.85
CA ARG A 12 -3.82 4.16 0.37
C ARG A 12 -2.67 3.22 0.05
N VAL A 13 -1.51 3.49 0.66
CA VAL A 13 -0.31 2.66 0.57
C VAL A 13 -0.25 1.76 1.80
N GLY A 14 -0.09 0.46 1.60
CA GLY A 14 0.05 -0.51 2.67
C GLY A 14 1.22 -1.48 2.48
N LEU A 15 1.66 -2.08 3.59
CA LEU A 15 2.70 -3.10 3.62
C LEU A 15 2.09 -4.49 3.50
N ALA A 16 2.47 -5.26 2.48
CA ALA A 16 1.98 -6.62 2.32
C ALA A 16 2.64 -7.60 3.30
N HIS A 17 1.85 -8.50 3.86
CA HIS A 17 2.29 -9.65 4.66
C HIS A 17 1.30 -10.82 4.56
N ALA A 18 1.75 -12.00 4.97
CA ALA A 18 0.98 -13.24 5.08
C ALA A 18 0.72 -13.64 6.55
N GLY A 19 0.95 -12.72 7.49
CA GLY A 19 0.83 -12.95 8.93
C GLY A 19 2.06 -12.45 9.69
N TYR A 20 2.16 -12.82 10.96
CA TYR A 20 3.24 -12.39 11.85
C TYR A 20 4.63 -12.65 11.24
N ASP A 21 5.50 -11.63 11.29
CA ASP A 21 6.88 -11.67 10.80
C ASP A 21 7.08 -12.10 9.33
N THR A 22 6.08 -11.90 8.48
CA THR A 22 6.20 -12.17 7.03
C THR A 22 6.25 -10.91 6.17
N ALA A 23 6.12 -9.73 6.78
CA ALA A 23 6.27 -8.46 6.09
C ALA A 23 7.72 -8.30 5.61
N SER A 24 7.87 -7.79 4.39
CA SER A 24 9.18 -7.57 3.76
C SER A 24 9.17 -6.24 3.02
N SER A 25 9.43 -6.23 1.71
CA SER A 25 9.50 -5.01 0.89
C SER A 25 8.35 -4.89 -0.11
N GLN A 26 7.36 -5.79 -0.05
CA GLN A 26 6.20 -5.73 -0.92
C GLN A 26 5.20 -4.70 -0.40
N LEU A 27 4.83 -3.77 -1.28
CA LEU A 27 3.86 -2.72 -1.01
C LEU A 27 2.65 -2.90 -1.93
N PHE A 28 1.52 -2.34 -1.52
CA PHE A 28 0.36 -2.20 -2.39
C PHE A 28 -0.18 -0.77 -2.33
N VAL A 29 -0.82 -0.36 -3.42
CA VAL A 29 -1.60 0.88 -3.52
C VAL A 29 -3.03 0.49 -3.87
N THR A 30 -4.00 0.93 -3.08
CA THR A 30 -5.41 0.69 -3.38
C THR A 30 -5.89 1.63 -4.49
N THR A 31 -6.59 1.09 -5.49
CA THR A 31 -7.20 1.89 -6.57
C THR A 31 -8.69 2.18 -6.33
N GLY A 32 -9.25 1.61 -5.26
CA GLY A 32 -10.63 1.78 -4.81
C GLY A 32 -10.79 1.32 -3.35
N PRO A 33 -11.99 1.43 -2.77
CA PRO A 33 -12.26 0.95 -1.41
C PRO A 33 -12.00 -0.56 -1.25
N ALA A 34 -11.24 -0.93 -0.23
CA ALA A 34 -10.82 -2.31 0.02
C ALA A 34 -10.97 -2.69 1.51
N ALA A 35 -12.22 -2.70 2.01
CA ALA A 35 -12.52 -2.92 3.43
C ALA A 35 -12.01 -4.25 4.02
N HIS A 36 -11.67 -5.24 3.18
CA HIS A 36 -11.09 -6.50 3.63
C HIS A 36 -9.60 -6.39 4.04
N LEU A 37 -8.99 -5.22 3.84
CA LEU A 37 -7.63 -4.91 4.28
C LEU A 37 -7.62 -4.12 5.60
N ASP A 38 -8.77 -3.61 6.02
CA ASP A 38 -8.90 -2.71 7.18
C ASP A 38 -8.54 -3.45 8.48
N GLY A 39 -7.64 -2.87 9.27
CA GLY A 39 -7.20 -3.42 10.56
C GLY A 39 -6.23 -4.60 10.47
N ASP A 40 -6.13 -5.25 9.30
CA ASP A 40 -5.28 -6.42 9.08
C ASP A 40 -3.93 -6.07 8.46
N TYR A 41 -3.83 -4.95 7.74
CA TYR A 41 -2.59 -4.51 7.07
C TYR A 41 -2.08 -3.18 7.61
N THR A 42 -0.76 -3.05 7.71
CA THR A 42 -0.11 -1.80 8.12
C THR A 42 -0.28 -0.72 7.06
N TRP A 43 -0.95 0.37 7.43
CA TRP A 43 -0.99 1.59 6.63
C TRP A 43 0.34 2.34 6.69
N LEU A 44 0.89 2.72 5.53
CA LEU A 44 2.16 3.43 5.42
C LEU A 44 2.01 4.89 4.97
N GLY A 45 0.91 5.23 4.28
CA GLY A 45 0.69 6.58 3.78
C GLY A 45 -0.29 6.65 2.62
N GLU A 46 -0.21 7.75 1.87
CA GLU A 46 -1.06 8.04 0.72
C GLU A 46 -0.22 8.16 -0.54
N ALA A 47 -0.74 7.65 -1.65
CA ALA A 47 -0.12 7.70 -2.96
C ALA A 47 -0.63 8.90 -3.75
N GLU A 48 0.22 9.47 -4.59
CA GLU A 48 -0.13 10.55 -5.50
C GLU A 48 0.12 10.14 -6.95
N GLY A 49 -0.58 10.79 -7.88
CA GLY A 49 -0.44 10.55 -9.32
C GLY A 49 -1.42 9.51 -9.90
N PRO A 50 -1.26 9.16 -11.19
CA PRO A 50 -2.26 8.40 -11.95
C PRO A 50 -2.11 6.88 -11.75
N TRP A 51 -2.23 6.40 -10.51
CA TRP A 51 -2.11 4.96 -10.19
C TRP A 51 -3.15 4.08 -10.91
N GLN A 52 -4.26 4.66 -11.35
CA GLN A 52 -5.28 3.99 -12.17
C GLN A 52 -4.83 3.66 -13.61
N ASP A 53 -3.73 4.26 -14.09
CA ASP A 53 -3.23 4.04 -15.45
C ASP A 53 -2.31 2.81 -15.53
N LEU A 54 -1.88 2.27 -14.39
CA LEU A 54 -1.04 1.06 -14.34
C LEU A 54 -1.79 -0.18 -14.81
N VAL A 55 -1.10 -1.04 -15.54
CA VAL A 55 -1.61 -2.32 -16.03
C VAL A 55 -0.82 -3.50 -15.45
N LEU A 56 -1.43 -4.68 -15.48
CA LEU A 56 -0.76 -5.90 -15.05
C LEU A 56 0.50 -6.15 -15.89
N GLY A 57 1.63 -6.31 -15.20
CA GLY A 57 2.94 -6.54 -15.82
C GLY A 57 3.82 -5.29 -15.93
N ASP A 58 3.31 -4.12 -15.55
CA ASP A 58 4.14 -2.91 -15.46
C ASP A 58 5.30 -3.10 -14.47
N LEU A 59 6.44 -2.50 -14.81
CA LEU A 59 7.67 -2.61 -14.04
C LEU A 59 7.96 -1.34 -13.23
N VAL A 60 8.34 -1.51 -11.97
CA VAL A 60 8.93 -0.42 -11.17
C VAL A 60 10.37 -0.22 -11.63
N SER A 61 10.64 0.85 -12.37
CA SER A 61 11.97 1.15 -12.92
C SER A 61 12.97 1.68 -11.88
N GLY A 62 12.47 2.21 -10.76
CA GLY A 62 13.31 2.72 -9.67
C GLY A 62 12.48 3.39 -8.58
N VAL A 63 13.03 3.45 -7.38
CA VAL A 63 12.44 4.13 -6.23
C VAL A 63 13.45 5.11 -5.66
N LYS A 64 13.02 6.34 -5.37
CA LYS A 64 13.84 7.36 -4.71
C LYS A 64 13.13 7.83 -3.46
N ILE A 65 13.83 7.82 -2.34
CA ILE A 65 13.38 8.45 -1.11
C ILE A 65 13.81 9.91 -1.16
N THR A 66 12.84 10.82 -0.99
CA THR A 66 13.07 12.27 -0.88
C THR A 66 12.84 12.70 0.56
N GLN A 67 13.61 13.68 1.02
CA GLN A 67 13.31 14.43 2.24
C GLN A 67 12.66 15.74 1.80
N GLU A 68 11.63 16.19 2.51
CA GLU A 68 11.04 17.52 2.33
C GLU A 68 12.00 18.63 2.78
#